data_AF-A0A3D3JIJ7-F1
#
_entry.id   AF-A0A3D3JIJ7-F1
#
_cell.length_a   1.000
_cell.length_b   1.000
_cell.length_c   1.000
_cell.angle_alpha   90.00
_cell.angle_beta   90.00
_cell.angle_gamma   90.00
#
_symmetry.space_group_name_H-M   'P 1'
#
loop_
_entity.id
_entity.type
_entity.pdbx_description
1 polymer ?
#
loop_
_entity_poly.entity_id
_entity_poly.type
_entity_poly.pdbx_seq_one_letter_code
_entity_poly.pdbx_strand_id
1 'polypeptide(L)'
;MEPTATPVYLVFDLETVGFSLDYFDETRQEYLLRGAVTDEERDKKIDEFALSPLTGRIVCIGMQLISDVEERDAGGNPQGRRRSSKSVAYMVDDSM
;
A
#
# COMPACT_ATOMS: atom_id res chain seq x y z
N MET A 1 33.30 20.70 4.33
CA MET A 1 32.35 19.72 4.88
C MET A 1 31.18 19.69 3.92
N GLU A 2 30.92 18.57 3.25
CA GLU A 2 29.77 18.51 2.34
C GLU A 2 28.46 18.58 3.14
N PRO A 3 27.45 19.34 2.68
CA PRO A 3 26.14 19.31 3.30
C PRO A 3 25.57 17.90 3.12
N THR A 4 25.51 17.14 4.21
CA THR A 4 24.90 15.82 4.22
C THR A 4 23.39 16.04 4.18
N ALA A 5 22.76 15.70 3.05
CA ALA A 5 21.32 15.74 2.90
C ALA A 5 20.67 15.03 4.10
N THR A 6 19.71 15.70 4.73
CA THR A 6 19.02 15.15 5.89
C THR A 6 18.22 13.91 5.45
N PRO A 7 18.32 12.77 6.18
CA PRO A 7 17.64 11.56 5.75
C PRO A 7 16.13 11.74 5.75
N VAL A 8 15.50 11.27 4.67
CA VAL A 8 14.06 11.25 4.47
C VAL A 8 13.65 9.81 4.22
N TYR A 9 12.66 9.32 4.96
CA TYR A 9 12.10 7.98 4.83
C TYR A 9 10.66 8.09 4.34
N LEU A 10 10.28 7.25 3.38
CA LEU A 10 8.90 7.02 3.00
C LEU A 10 8.52 5.62 3.46
N VAL A 11 7.62 5.54 4.44
CA VAL A 11 6.96 4.30 4.83
C VAL A 11 5.67 4.21 4.05
N PHE A 12 5.35 3.03 3.50
CA PHE A 12 4.09 2.82 2.81
C PHE A 12 3.49 1.46 3.15
N ASP A 13 2.18 1.39 3.02
CA ASP A 13 1.37 0.19 3.16
C ASP A 13 0.33 0.15 2.04
N LEU A 14 -0.13 -1.05 1.67
CA LEU A 14 -1.02 -1.27 0.54
C LEU A 14 -2.29 -1.97 0.98
N GLU A 15 -3.43 -1.43 0.54
CA GLU A 15 -4.71 -2.12 0.65
C GLU A 15 -5.12 -2.64 -0.73
N THR A 16 -5.55 -3.91 -0.76
CA THR A 16 -5.89 -4.61 -1.99
C THR A 16 -7.30 -5.17 -1.94
N VAL A 17 -7.90 -5.34 -3.12
CA VAL A 17 -9.10 -6.14 -3.31
C VAL A 17 -8.90 -7.14 -4.43
N GLY A 18 -9.58 -8.28 -4.35
CA GLY A 18 -9.61 -9.26 -5.44
C GLY A 18 -10.29 -8.67 -6.67
N PHE A 19 -9.80 -9.02 -7.86
CA PHE A 19 -10.64 -8.89 -9.05
C PHE A 19 -11.86 -9.80 -8.93
N SER A 20 -12.96 -9.41 -9.54
CA SER A 20 -14.11 -10.31 -9.69
C SER A 20 -13.73 -11.51 -10.58
N LEU A 21 -14.36 -12.66 -10.38
CA LEU A 21 -14.03 -13.87 -11.14
C LEU A 21 -14.21 -13.67 -12.67
N ASP A 22 -15.21 -12.89 -13.06
CA ASP A 22 -15.54 -12.54 -14.46
C ASP A 22 -14.53 -11.60 -15.12
N TYR A 23 -13.59 -11.01 -14.37
CA TYR A 23 -12.43 -10.32 -14.92
C TYR A 23 -11.46 -11.28 -15.65
N PHE A 24 -11.44 -12.55 -15.26
CA PHE A 24 -10.54 -13.55 -15.82
C PHE A 24 -11.21 -14.33 -16.96
N ASP A 25 -10.43 -14.74 -17.96
CA ASP A 25 -10.93 -15.66 -18.99
C ASP A 25 -11.22 -17.05 -18.42
N GLU A 26 -11.98 -17.87 -19.14
CA GLU A 26 -12.42 -19.20 -18.70
C GLU A 26 -11.26 -20.11 -18.27
N THR A 27 -10.13 -20.05 -18.99
CA THR A 27 -8.95 -20.87 -18.67
C THR A 27 -8.33 -20.46 -17.34
N ARG A 28 -8.24 -19.16 -17.07
CA ARG A 28 -7.78 -18.63 -15.79
C ARG A 28 -8.76 -18.92 -14.66
N GLN A 29 -10.06 -18.78 -14.89
CA GLN A 29 -11.08 -19.11 -13.88
C GLN A 29 -10.99 -20.58 -13.45
N GLU A 30 -10.90 -21.51 -14.41
CA GLU A 30 -10.72 -22.94 -14.12
C GLU A 30 -9.45 -23.18 -13.29
N TYR A 31 -8.34 -22.56 -13.67
CA TYR A 31 -7.07 -22.70 -12.96
C TYR A 31 -7.15 -22.18 -11.53
N LEU A 32 -7.67 -20.96 -11.32
CA LEU A 32 -7.78 -20.32 -10.02
C LEU A 32 -8.66 -21.14 -9.07
N LEU A 33 -9.79 -21.66 -9.58
CA LEU A 33 -10.74 -22.44 -8.80
C LEU A 33 -10.38 -23.93 -8.70
N ARG A 34 -9.31 -24.39 -9.36
CA ARG A 34 -8.94 -25.81 -9.39
C ARG A 34 -8.80 -26.41 -7.99
N GLY A 35 -9.52 -27.49 -7.74
CA GLY A 35 -9.50 -28.20 -6.45
C GLY A 35 -10.47 -27.66 -5.40
N ALA A 36 -11.18 -26.55 -5.66
CA ALA A 36 -12.37 -26.19 -4.90
C ALA A 36 -13.56 -26.97 -5.45
N VAL A 37 -14.09 -27.90 -4.66
CA VAL A 37 -15.15 -28.82 -5.05
C VAL A 37 -16.51 -28.44 -4.48
N THR A 38 -16.54 -27.69 -3.38
CA THR A 38 -17.78 -27.11 -2.81
C THR A 38 -17.90 -25.63 -3.14
N ASP A 39 -19.12 -25.11 -3.09
CA ASP A 39 -19.37 -23.68 -3.28
C ASP A 39 -18.64 -22.85 -2.21
N GLU A 40 -18.60 -23.32 -0.96
CA GLU A 40 -17.88 -22.67 0.14
C GLU A 40 -16.36 -22.59 -0.12
N GLU A 41 -15.75 -23.64 -0.68
CA GLU A 41 -14.34 -23.63 -1.06
C GLU A 41 -14.08 -22.67 -2.23
N ARG A 42 -15.03 -22.55 -3.17
CA ARG A 42 -14.93 -21.61 -4.30
C ARG A 42 -15.00 -20.18 -3.80
N ASP A 43 -15.96 -19.86 -2.96
CA ASP A 43 -16.14 -18.53 -2.39
C ASP A 43 -14.90 -18.12 -1.58
N LYS A 44 -14.40 -19.02 -0.73
CA LYS A 44 -13.15 -18.77 0.01
C LYS A 44 -11.97 -18.46 -0.92
N LYS A 45 -11.80 -19.23 -2.01
CA LYS A 45 -10.73 -18.96 -2.96
C LYS A 45 -10.86 -17.61 -3.65
N ILE A 46 -12.09 -17.19 -3.96
CA ILE A 46 -12.37 -15.88 -4.57
C ILE A 46 -12.06 -14.76 -3.56
N ASP A 47 -12.45 -14.92 -2.30
CA ASP A 47 -12.13 -13.97 -1.23
C ASP A 47 -10.62 -13.81 -1.03
N GLU A 48 -9.85 -14.89 -1.22
CA GLU A 48 -8.39 -14.88 -1.16
C GLU A 48 -7.72 -14.19 -2.36
N PHE A 49 -8.44 -13.80 -3.42
CA PHE A 49 -7.84 -13.16 -4.60
C PHE A 49 -7.10 -11.86 -4.25
N ALA A 50 -7.53 -11.13 -3.21
CA ALA A 50 -6.86 -9.93 -2.72
C ALA A 50 -5.43 -10.19 -2.20
N LEU A 51 -5.10 -11.43 -1.82
CA LEU A 51 -3.84 -11.82 -1.19
C LEU A 51 -2.70 -12.13 -2.18
N SER A 52 -2.96 -12.04 -3.48
CA SER A 52 -1.97 -12.29 -4.53
C SER A 52 -1.92 -11.14 -5.53
N PRO A 53 -0.72 -10.70 -5.94
CA PRO A 53 -0.56 -9.59 -6.89
C PRO A 53 -1.08 -9.91 -8.30
N LEU A 54 -1.32 -11.19 -8.61
CA LEU A 54 -1.85 -11.61 -9.92
C LEU A 54 -3.38 -11.63 -9.97
N THR A 55 -4.03 -11.67 -8.80
CA THR A 55 -5.49 -11.80 -8.67
C THR A 55 -6.13 -10.64 -7.93
N GLY A 56 -5.33 -9.83 -7.24
CA GLY A 56 -5.75 -8.62 -6.56
C GLY A 56 -5.26 -7.36 -7.25
N ARG A 57 -5.86 -6.24 -6.88
CA ARG A 57 -5.47 -4.89 -7.31
C ARG A 57 -5.35 -3.98 -6.11
N ILE A 58 -4.40 -3.05 -6.16
CA ILE A 58 -4.24 -2.00 -5.15
C ILE A 58 -5.40 -1.01 -5.28
N VAL A 59 -6.07 -0.72 -4.17
CA VAL A 59 -7.14 0.28 -4.09
C VAL A 59 -6.75 1.48 -3.24
N CYS A 60 -5.81 1.31 -2.31
CA CYS A 60 -5.27 2.40 -1.51
C CYS A 60 -3.77 2.21 -1.26
N ILE A 61 -3.05 3.33 -1.24
CA ILE A 61 -1.65 3.40 -0.80
C ILE A 61 -1.59 4.34 0.41
N GLY A 62 -1.36 3.77 1.59
CA GLY A 62 -1.03 4.53 2.79
C GLY A 62 0.44 4.95 2.74
N MET A 63 0.74 6.21 2.97
CA MET A 63 2.10 6.75 2.93
C MET A 63 2.39 7.64 4.14
N GLN A 64 3.58 7.50 4.71
CA GLN A 64 4.11 8.39 5.73
C GLN A 64 5.53 8.83 5.37
N LEU A 65 5.69 10.12 5.09
CA LEU A 65 6.97 10.76 4.89
C LEU A 65 7.53 11.17 6.26
N ILE A 66 8.71 10.68 6.61
CA ILE A 66 9.42 10.96 7.86
C ILE A 66 10.72 11.68 7.51
N SER A 67 10.93 12.87 8.05
CA SER A 67 12.12 13.68 7.81
C SER A 67 12.65 14.24 9.12
N ASP A 68 13.97 14.30 9.29
CA ASP A 68 14.53 15.11 10.37
C ASP A 68 14.50 16.59 9.95
N VAL A 69 14.04 17.45 10.84
CA VAL A 69 13.95 18.89 10.66
C VAL A 69 14.85 19.55 11.69
N GLU A 70 15.71 20.46 11.25
CA GLU A 70 16.53 21.24 12.17
C GLU A 70 15.65 22.25 12.90
N GLU A 71 15.64 22.17 14.23
CA GLU A 71 14.96 23.17 15.05
C GLU A 71 15.88 24.38 15.23
N ARG A 72 15.31 25.57 15.10
CA ARG A 72 16.02 26.85 15.28
C ARG A 72 15.32 27.69 16.34
N ASP A 73 16.10 28.43 17.13
CA ASP A 73 15.58 29.42 18.07
C ASP A 73 15.09 30.69 17.35
N ALA A 74 14.54 31.64 18.12
CA ALA A 74 14.07 32.93 17.58
C ALA A 74 15.20 33.79 16.97
N GLY A 75 16.46 33.51 17.31
CA GLY A 75 17.66 34.12 16.73
C GLY A 75 18.22 33.39 15.51
N GLY A 76 17.61 32.26 15.11
CA GLY A 76 18.05 31.43 13.99
C GLY A 76 19.15 30.41 14.31
N ASN A 77 19.55 30.26 15.57
CA ASN A 77 20.58 29.31 15.99
C ASN A 77 20.00 27.88 16.06
N PRO A 78 20.72 26.86 15.58
CA PRO A 78 20.27 25.47 15.63
C PRO A 78 20.22 24.94 17.07
N GLN A 79 19.07 24.44 17.49
CA GLN A 79 18.81 23.96 18.85
C GLN A 79 18.78 22.42 18.95
N GLY A 80 18.64 21.73 17.81
CA GLY A 80 18.55 20.28 17.75
C GLY A 80 17.94 19.79 16.44
N ARG A 81 17.62 18.49 16.39
CA ARG A 81 16.86 17.88 15.28
C ARG A 81 15.57 17.30 15.83
N ARG A 82 14.45 17.65 15.20
CA ARG A 82 13.14 17.05 15.47
C ARG A 82 12.72 16.16 14.32
N ARG A 83 12.20 14.98 14.61
CA ARG A 83 11.54 14.15 13.61
C ARG A 83 10.17 14.74 13.27
N SER A 84 9.93 14.97 11.99
CA SER A 84 8.63 15.38 11.45
C SER A 84 8.05 14.27 10.60
N SER A 85 6.72 14.11 10.64
CA SER A 85 6.02 13.20 9.74
C SER A 85 4.88 13.91 9.00
N LYS A 86 4.60 13.46 7.77
CA LYS A 86 3.41 13.81 6.99
C LYS A 86 2.79 12.53 6.46
N SER A 87 1.49 12.36 6.65
CA SER A 87 0.77 11.16 6.21
C SER A 87 -0.22 11.49 5.10
N VAL A 88 -0.35 10.60 4.12
CA VAL A 88 -1.31 10.69 3.01
C VAL A 88 -1.85 9.29 2.74
N ALA A 89 -3.15 9.18 2.46
CA ALA A 89 -3.74 8.01 1.84
C ALA A 89 -4.13 8.37 0.40
N TYR A 90 -3.64 7.59 -0.57
CA TYR A 90 -3.98 7.77 -1.98
C TYR A 90 -4.93 6.67 -2.43
N MET A 91 -6.17 7.05 -2.71
CA MET A 91 -7.17 6.15 -3.31
C MET A 91 -6.86 6.00 -4.80
N VAL A 92 -6.60 4.77 -5.23
CA VAL A 92 -6.30 4.44 -6.64
C VAL A 92 -7.59 4.29 -7.44
N ASP A 93 -8.67 3.90 -6.75
CA ASP A 93 -10.00 3.73 -7.31
C ASP A 93 -11.02 4.45 -6.43
N ASP A 94 -11.56 5.55 -6.94
CA ASP A 94 -12.55 6.39 -6.26
C ASP A 94 -13.99 5.84 -6.39
N SER A 95 -14.18 4.68 -7.01
CA SER A 95 -15.50 4.05 -7.16
C SER A 95 -15.94 3.23 -5.95
N MET A 96 -15.13 3.20 -4.88
CA MET A 96 -15.47 2.64 -3.56
C MET A 96 -16.08 3.69 -2.63
#